data_AF-A0A968Y7S0-F1
#
_entry.id   AF-A0A968Y7S0-F1
#
_cell.length_a   1.000
_cell.length_b   1.000
_cell.length_c   1.000
_cell.angle_alpha   90.00
_cell.angle_beta   90.00
_cell.angle_gamma   90.00
#
_symmetry.space_group_name_H-M   'P 1'
#
loop_
_entity.id
_entity.type
_entity.pdbx_description
1 polymer ?
#
loop_
_entity_poly.entity_id
_entity_poly.type
_entity_poly.pdbx_seq_one_letter_code
_entity_poly.pdbx_strand_id
1 'polypeptide(L)'
;MKQSICGRIAYKMQSSGEGLAGNIINREDLRQTITDSLSGLMGNEATACAKLMVEQLRERNFILCFLGGYNEDYYAFVHRTFLEYFCAWEFVRQFEKQKTLDLAGLIQVYREHWRDESWHEVLRLMAGMLDAKFTNNILEYLIGEDGEAEKFSNLFLAAECVSEVKKRNEIAGVAVKVRDRVQELIKYENITASTSQEYDNLADEIRVKAVVAVAITWKDDPETLPLLKQLAQYDDNSDVRCTAVQQIARGWKDDPETLPMLKERVRSDDDSDVRSVAVQEIARGWKDDPETLP
;
A
#
# COMPACT_ATOMS: atom_id res chain seq x y z
N MET A 1 2.46 27.52 -2.67
CA MET A 1 2.16 27.69 -4.10
C MET A 1 2.62 26.50 -4.93
N LYS A 2 3.93 26.19 -5.01
CA LYS A 2 4.45 25.05 -5.81
C LYS A 2 3.81 23.70 -5.50
N GLN A 3 3.73 23.33 -4.21
CA GLN A 3 3.06 22.10 -3.78
C GLN A 3 1.58 22.03 -4.22
N SER A 4 0.88 23.16 -4.18
CA SER A 4 -0.51 23.25 -4.68
C SER A 4 -0.63 23.05 -6.19
N ILE A 5 0.36 23.50 -6.94
CA ILE A 5 0.41 23.31 -8.39
C ILE A 5 0.69 21.83 -8.70
N CYS A 6 1.71 21.25 -8.05
CA CYS A 6 2.00 19.82 -8.19
C CYS A 6 0.82 18.94 -7.79
N GLY A 7 0.10 19.28 -6.71
CA GLY A 7 -1.11 18.59 -6.27
C GLY A 7 -2.20 18.54 -7.34
N ARG A 8 -2.51 19.68 -7.97
CA ARG A 8 -3.52 19.74 -9.04
C ARG A 8 -3.09 19.01 -10.32
N ILE A 9 -1.81 19.10 -10.68
CA ILE A 9 -1.26 18.33 -11.81
C ILE A 9 -1.40 16.82 -11.52
N ALA A 10 -0.99 16.38 -10.34
CA ALA A 10 -1.07 14.98 -9.94
C ALA A 10 -2.51 14.46 -9.88
N TYR A 11 -3.43 15.23 -9.31
CA TYR A 11 -4.86 14.92 -9.32
C TYR A 11 -5.38 14.72 -10.75
N LYS A 12 -5.10 15.66 -11.66
CA LYS A 12 -5.55 15.55 -13.06
C LYS A 12 -4.98 14.31 -13.76
N MET A 13 -3.70 14.02 -13.54
CA MET A 13 -3.01 12.87 -14.13
C MET A 13 -3.52 11.53 -13.58
N GLN A 14 -3.75 11.45 -12.26
CA GLN A 14 -4.26 10.23 -11.63
C GLN A 14 -5.72 9.95 -12.02
N SER A 15 -6.54 11.00 -12.21
CA SER A 15 -7.97 10.88 -12.54
C SER A 15 -8.29 10.75 -14.04
N SER A 16 -7.32 10.87 -14.96
CA SER A 16 -7.58 10.75 -16.40
C SER A 16 -7.68 9.28 -16.85
N GLY A 17 -8.81 8.89 -17.44
CA GLY A 17 -9.15 7.50 -17.78
C GLY A 17 -8.51 6.89 -19.04
N GLU A 18 -7.49 7.50 -19.66
CA GLU A 18 -6.83 6.91 -20.85
C GLU A 18 -5.30 6.75 -20.68
N GLY A 19 -4.85 5.48 -20.65
CA GLY A 19 -3.45 5.05 -20.86
C GLY A 19 -2.59 4.82 -19.59
N LEU A 20 -1.97 3.62 -19.50
CA LEU A 20 -1.02 3.13 -18.46
C LEU A 20 -0.96 3.95 -17.14
N ALA A 21 -1.97 3.83 -16.29
CA ALA A 21 -1.90 4.16 -14.86
C ALA A 21 -1.26 5.53 -14.49
N GLY A 22 -1.57 6.62 -15.19
CA GLY A 22 -1.67 7.95 -14.56
C GLY A 22 -0.43 8.81 -14.30
N ASN A 23 0.72 8.60 -14.97
CA ASN A 23 1.89 9.51 -14.82
C ASN A 23 2.22 10.33 -16.09
N ILE A 24 1.25 10.63 -16.96
CA ILE A 24 1.50 11.41 -18.19
C ILE A 24 0.46 12.53 -18.33
N ILE A 25 0.90 13.70 -18.82
CA ILE A 25 0.04 14.85 -19.14
C ILE A 25 0.53 15.55 -20.40
N ASN A 26 -0.38 15.89 -21.33
CA ASN A 26 -0.01 16.68 -22.50
C ASN A 26 0.30 18.15 -22.09
N ARG A 27 1.02 18.86 -22.97
CA ARG A 27 1.47 20.24 -22.72
C ARG A 27 0.32 21.19 -22.42
N GLU A 28 -0.79 21.07 -23.13
CA GLU A 28 -1.89 22.02 -23.02
C GLU A 28 -2.62 21.83 -21.69
N ASP A 29 -2.94 20.59 -21.34
CA ASP A 29 -3.53 20.24 -20.06
C ASP A 29 -2.63 20.63 -18.89
N LEU A 30 -1.32 20.43 -19.00
CA LEU A 30 -0.36 20.86 -17.98
C LEU A 30 -0.39 22.37 -17.80
N ARG A 31 -0.32 23.13 -18.90
CA ARG A 31 -0.32 24.60 -18.87
C ARG A 31 -1.65 25.14 -18.34
N GLN A 32 -2.76 24.56 -18.77
CA GLN A 32 -4.09 24.96 -18.30
C GLN A 32 -4.22 24.71 -16.80
N THR A 33 -3.80 23.53 -16.32
CA THR A 33 -3.85 23.18 -14.88
C THR A 33 -3.04 24.15 -14.02
N ILE A 34 -1.84 24.54 -14.48
CA ILE A 34 -1.01 25.52 -13.78
C ILE A 34 -1.66 26.91 -13.85
N THR A 35 -2.22 27.28 -15.00
CA THR A 35 -2.88 28.58 -15.21
C THR A 35 -4.07 28.73 -14.26
N ASP A 36 -4.96 27.74 -14.20
CA ASP A 36 -6.12 27.71 -13.29
C ASP A 36 -5.73 27.77 -11.81
N SER A 37 -4.52 27.29 -11.48
CA SER A 37 -3.95 27.38 -10.14
C SER A 37 -3.42 28.76 -9.79
N LEU A 38 -3.06 29.56 -10.80
CA LEU A 38 -2.51 30.90 -10.66
C LEU A 38 -3.53 32.02 -10.90
N SER A 39 -4.65 31.74 -11.58
CA SER A 39 -5.65 32.74 -11.97
C SER A 39 -6.14 33.62 -10.82
N GLY A 40 -6.37 33.04 -9.63
CA GLY A 40 -6.80 33.79 -8.44
C GLY A 40 -5.72 34.68 -7.80
N LEU A 41 -4.46 34.56 -8.23
CA LEU A 41 -3.30 35.27 -7.66
C LEU A 41 -2.67 36.27 -8.64
N MET A 42 -2.69 35.94 -9.94
CA MET A 42 -1.92 36.63 -10.97
C MET A 42 -2.81 37.24 -12.07
N GLY A 43 -4.13 36.97 -12.07
CA GLY A 43 -5.06 37.51 -13.06
C GLY A 43 -4.59 37.25 -14.50
N ASN A 44 -4.43 38.32 -15.28
CA ASN A 44 -4.04 38.25 -16.69
C ASN A 44 -2.61 37.71 -16.92
N GLU A 45 -1.74 37.72 -15.91
CA GLU A 45 -0.37 37.23 -16.01
C GLU A 45 -0.25 35.70 -15.82
N ALA A 46 -1.32 35.04 -15.36
CA ALA A 46 -1.32 33.63 -15.01
C ALA A 46 -0.77 32.72 -16.12
N THR A 47 -1.15 32.99 -17.38
CA THR A 47 -0.69 32.21 -18.55
C THR A 47 0.81 32.36 -18.81
N ALA A 48 1.37 33.57 -18.63
CA ALA A 48 2.79 33.80 -18.80
C ALA A 48 3.59 33.13 -17.67
N CYS A 49 3.12 33.27 -16.43
CA CYS A 49 3.70 32.60 -15.26
C CYS A 49 3.61 31.08 -15.35
N ALA A 50 2.53 30.52 -15.91
CA ALA A 50 2.38 29.08 -16.07
C ALA A 50 3.48 28.47 -16.95
N LYS A 51 3.88 29.16 -18.03
CA LYS A 51 5.00 28.72 -18.89
C LYS A 51 6.31 28.66 -18.10
N LEU A 52 6.64 29.73 -17.36
CA LEU A 52 7.84 29.78 -16.52
C LEU A 52 7.81 28.74 -15.40
N MET A 53 6.62 28.42 -14.86
CA MET A 53 6.47 27.41 -13.82
C MET A 53 6.75 26.00 -14.36
N VAL A 54 6.37 25.67 -15.60
CA VAL A 54 6.73 24.38 -16.22
C VAL A 54 8.26 24.24 -16.28
N GLU A 55 8.97 25.27 -16.73
CA GLU A 55 10.43 25.28 -16.79
C GLU A 55 11.04 25.15 -15.39
N GLN A 56 10.50 25.89 -14.41
CA GLN A 56 10.94 25.80 -13.02
C GLN A 56 10.75 24.39 -12.44
N LEU A 57 9.60 23.75 -12.67
CA LEU A 57 9.32 22.40 -12.18
C LEU A 57 10.22 21.33 -12.82
N ARG A 58 10.68 21.56 -14.04
CA ARG A 58 11.58 20.65 -14.77
C ARG A 58 13.05 20.87 -14.41
N GLU A 59 13.53 22.10 -14.59
CA GLU A 59 14.97 22.39 -14.63
C GLU A 59 15.54 22.79 -13.27
N ARG A 60 14.71 23.36 -12.40
CA ARG A 60 15.15 23.81 -11.06
C ARG A 60 14.71 22.85 -9.97
N ASN A 61 13.51 22.30 -10.08
CA ASN A 61 12.94 21.43 -9.06
C ASN A 61 13.06 19.94 -9.38
N PHE A 62 13.31 19.56 -10.63
CA PHE A 62 13.43 18.15 -11.05
C PHE A 62 12.22 17.29 -10.63
N ILE A 63 11.03 17.89 -10.66
CA ILE A 63 9.76 17.22 -10.32
C ILE A 63 9.11 16.66 -11.58
N LEU A 64 9.17 17.40 -12.70
CA LEU A 64 8.63 16.98 -13.99
C LEU A 64 9.74 16.67 -14.99
N CYS A 65 9.53 15.67 -15.84
CA CYS A 65 10.34 15.41 -17.02
C CYS A 65 9.53 15.66 -18.30
N PHE A 66 10.25 15.92 -19.39
CA PHE A 66 9.69 16.02 -20.73
C PHE A 66 9.89 14.69 -21.44
N LEU A 67 8.82 14.14 -21.99
CA LEU A 67 8.83 12.86 -22.69
C LEU A 67 8.93 13.03 -24.21
N GLY A 68 8.55 14.20 -24.73
CA GLY A 68 8.32 14.41 -26.16
C GLY A 68 7.07 13.70 -26.67
N GLY A 69 6.78 13.86 -27.95
CA GLY A 69 5.71 13.15 -28.63
C GLY A 69 5.61 13.57 -30.10
N TYR A 70 4.96 12.73 -30.91
CA TYR A 70 4.93 12.91 -32.36
C TYR A 70 4.00 14.06 -32.80
N ASN A 71 2.82 14.17 -32.16
CA ASN A 71 1.82 15.21 -32.46
C ASN A 71 1.73 16.28 -31.36
N GLU A 72 1.95 15.87 -30.10
CA GLU A 72 1.87 16.73 -28.94
C GLU A 72 3.01 16.42 -27.98
N ASP A 73 3.39 17.42 -27.20
CA ASP A 73 4.46 17.31 -26.21
C ASP A 73 3.89 16.81 -24.88
N TYR A 74 4.48 15.76 -24.33
CA TYR A 74 4.06 15.17 -23.06
C TYR A 74 5.07 15.40 -21.93
N TYR A 75 4.55 15.41 -20.71
CA TYR A 75 5.28 15.53 -19.46
C TYR A 75 4.83 14.45 -18.47
N ALA A 76 5.69 14.14 -17.52
CA ALA A 76 5.42 13.19 -16.44
C ALA A 76 6.08 13.68 -15.14
N PHE A 77 5.63 13.19 -13.99
CA PHE A 77 6.50 13.25 -12.81
C PHE A 77 7.71 12.36 -13.04
N VAL A 78 8.88 12.82 -12.61
CA VAL A 78 10.14 12.04 -12.74
C VAL A 78 10.01 10.66 -12.09
N HIS A 79 9.27 10.57 -10.99
CA HIS A 79 8.92 9.32 -10.33
C HIS A 79 7.43 9.28 -9.97
N ARG A 80 6.83 8.10 -10.08
CA ARG A 80 5.42 7.84 -9.71
C ARG A 80 5.12 8.18 -8.25
N THR A 81 6.08 7.99 -7.36
CA THR A 81 5.95 8.34 -5.94
C THR A 81 5.64 9.82 -5.71
N PHE A 82 6.13 10.73 -6.57
CA PHE A 82 5.75 12.13 -6.50
C PHE A 82 4.32 12.37 -6.94
N LEU A 83 3.88 11.73 -8.02
CA LEU A 83 2.48 11.76 -8.46
C LEU A 83 1.57 11.29 -7.32
N GLU A 84 1.85 10.12 -6.74
CA GLU A 84 1.02 9.52 -5.70
C GLU A 84 0.93 10.41 -4.45
N TYR A 85 2.08 10.91 -3.98
CA TYR A 85 2.14 11.84 -2.85
C TYR A 85 1.39 13.14 -3.11
N PHE A 86 1.60 13.79 -4.25
CA PHE A 86 0.94 15.07 -4.55
C PHE A 86 -0.56 14.88 -4.80
N CYS A 87 -0.98 13.76 -5.39
CA CYS A 87 -2.39 13.41 -5.57
C CYS A 87 -3.07 13.24 -4.20
N ALA A 88 -2.50 12.40 -3.32
CA ALA A 88 -3.01 12.20 -1.96
C ALA A 88 -3.09 13.53 -1.18
N TRP A 89 -2.04 14.35 -1.28
CA TRP A 89 -1.99 15.65 -0.65
C TRP A 89 -3.07 16.60 -1.18
N GLU A 90 -3.41 16.57 -2.48
CA GLU A 90 -4.45 17.44 -3.04
C GLU A 90 -5.84 17.05 -2.53
N PHE A 91 -6.16 15.75 -2.42
CA PHE A 91 -7.41 15.30 -1.78
C PHE A 91 -7.51 15.77 -0.32
N VAL A 92 -6.44 15.57 0.46
CA VAL A 92 -6.40 16.00 1.87
C VAL A 92 -6.53 17.52 1.96
N ARG A 93 -5.90 18.28 1.05
CA ARG A 93 -6.04 19.73 1.00
C ARG A 93 -7.47 20.17 0.67
N GLN A 94 -8.11 19.54 -0.31
CA GLN A 94 -9.50 19.82 -0.67
C GLN A 94 -10.44 19.59 0.53
N PHE A 95 -10.18 18.54 1.30
CA PHE A 95 -10.95 18.18 2.49
C PHE A 95 -10.66 19.05 3.72
N GLU A 96 -9.39 19.21 4.10
CA GLU A 96 -9.02 19.86 5.36
C GLU A 96 -8.94 21.38 5.26
N LYS A 97 -8.45 21.90 4.13
CA LYS A 97 -8.16 23.34 3.97
C LYS A 97 -9.20 24.05 3.14
N GLN A 98 -9.61 23.48 2.01
CA GLN A 98 -10.53 24.16 1.08
C GLN A 98 -12.00 23.88 1.39
N LYS A 99 -12.31 22.77 2.07
CA LYS A 99 -13.68 22.34 2.37
C LYS A 99 -14.55 22.17 1.11
N THR A 100 -13.90 21.91 -0.03
CA THR A 100 -14.57 21.58 -1.31
C THR A 100 -14.86 20.09 -1.43
N LEU A 101 -14.21 19.27 -0.60
CA LEU A 101 -14.47 17.85 -0.43
C LEU A 101 -14.95 17.64 1.00
N ASP A 102 -16.03 16.89 1.18
CA ASP A 102 -16.55 16.50 2.49
C ASP A 102 -16.21 15.03 2.81
N LEU A 103 -16.69 14.52 3.94
CA LEU A 103 -16.38 13.14 4.36
C LEU A 103 -17.03 12.11 3.41
N ALA A 104 -18.23 12.39 2.90
CA ALA A 104 -18.89 11.52 1.94
C ALA A 104 -18.10 11.45 0.64
N GLY A 105 -17.59 12.59 0.16
CA GLY A 105 -16.69 12.68 -0.98
C GLY A 105 -15.37 11.95 -0.76
N LEU A 106 -14.75 12.05 0.41
CA LEU A 106 -13.56 11.25 0.73
C LEU A 106 -13.84 9.75 0.65
N ILE A 107 -14.93 9.27 1.28
CA ILE A 107 -15.32 7.86 1.23
C ILE A 107 -15.63 7.44 -0.21
N GLN A 108 -16.23 8.32 -1.01
CA GLN A 108 -16.49 8.06 -2.43
C GLN A 108 -15.21 7.80 -3.22
N VAL A 109 -14.11 8.52 -2.94
CA VAL A 109 -12.80 8.25 -3.57
C VAL A 109 -12.33 6.82 -3.27
N TYR A 110 -12.42 6.36 -2.01
CA TYR A 110 -12.09 4.98 -1.68
C TYR A 110 -13.04 3.98 -2.36
N ARG A 111 -14.34 4.28 -2.40
CA ARG A 111 -15.34 3.44 -3.06
C ARG A 111 -15.04 3.20 -4.53
N GLU A 112 -14.64 4.24 -5.24
CA GLU A 112 -14.35 4.18 -6.67
C GLU A 112 -13.04 3.45 -6.97
N HIS A 113 -12.06 3.50 -6.05
CA HIS A 113 -10.68 3.16 -6.37
C HIS A 113 -10.07 2.01 -5.56
N TRP A 114 -10.72 1.48 -4.51
CA TRP A 114 -10.11 0.40 -3.74
C TRP A 114 -9.86 -0.87 -4.57
N ARG A 115 -10.62 -1.08 -5.65
CA ARG A 115 -10.45 -2.20 -6.60
C ARG A 115 -9.31 -1.99 -7.59
N ASP A 116 -8.77 -0.78 -7.68
CA ASP A 116 -7.71 -0.40 -8.61
C ASP A 116 -6.38 -0.29 -7.86
N GLU A 117 -5.51 -1.29 -8.01
CA GLU A 117 -4.19 -1.32 -7.37
C GLU A 117 -3.33 -0.09 -7.70
N SER A 118 -3.55 0.56 -8.85
CA SER A 118 -2.81 1.77 -9.23
C SER A 118 -3.12 3.00 -8.37
N TRP A 119 -4.19 2.92 -7.56
CA TRP A 119 -4.61 3.93 -6.59
C TRP A 119 -4.24 3.60 -5.15
N HIS A 120 -3.82 2.37 -4.84
CA HIS A 120 -3.60 1.94 -3.45
C HIS A 120 -2.60 2.83 -2.73
N GLU A 121 -1.50 3.23 -3.38
CA GLU A 121 -0.52 4.13 -2.79
C GLU A 121 -1.10 5.52 -2.50
N VAL A 122 -1.94 6.07 -3.39
CA VAL A 122 -2.64 7.34 -3.16
C VAL A 122 -3.57 7.22 -1.95
N LEU A 123 -4.38 6.17 -1.90
CA LEU A 123 -5.34 5.91 -0.83
C LEU A 123 -4.64 5.67 0.52
N ARG A 124 -3.50 4.96 0.51
CA ARG A 124 -2.67 4.71 1.69
C ARG A 124 -2.05 6.01 2.21
N LEU A 125 -1.45 6.81 1.34
CA LEU A 125 -0.88 8.11 1.69
C LEU A 125 -1.94 9.09 2.20
N MET A 126 -3.15 9.08 1.62
CA MET A 126 -4.29 9.86 2.13
C MET A 126 -4.60 9.49 3.58
N ALA A 127 -4.70 8.20 3.92
CA ALA A 127 -4.97 7.73 5.27
C ALA A 127 -3.92 8.20 6.30
N GLY A 128 -2.64 8.28 5.90
CA GLY A 128 -1.55 8.78 6.74
C GLY A 128 -1.48 10.31 6.89
N MET A 129 -2.09 11.05 5.96
CA MET A 129 -2.15 12.52 5.99
C MET A 129 -3.38 13.06 6.71
N LEU A 130 -4.48 12.31 6.73
CA LEU A 130 -5.73 12.69 7.38
C LEU A 130 -5.64 12.62 8.91
N ASP A 131 -6.46 13.42 9.59
CA ASP A 131 -6.74 13.22 11.02
C ASP A 131 -7.36 11.83 11.27
N ALA A 132 -6.91 11.19 12.35
CA ALA A 132 -7.25 9.80 12.69
C ALA A 132 -8.77 9.55 12.75
N LYS A 133 -9.56 10.54 13.16
CA LYS A 133 -11.03 10.42 13.18
C LYS A 133 -11.59 10.15 11.79
N PHE A 134 -11.06 10.78 10.75
CA PHE A 134 -11.56 10.57 9.38
C PHE A 134 -11.06 9.25 8.80
N THR A 135 -9.81 8.89 9.07
CA THR A 135 -9.27 7.58 8.70
C THR A 135 -10.07 6.44 9.34
N ASN A 136 -10.57 6.59 10.57
CA ASN A 136 -11.48 5.63 11.19
C ASN A 136 -12.73 5.36 10.33
N ASN A 137 -13.35 6.39 9.77
CA ASN A 137 -14.54 6.23 8.92
C ASN A 137 -14.21 5.52 7.59
N ILE A 138 -13.04 5.79 7.03
CA ILE A 138 -12.55 5.12 5.82
C ILE A 138 -12.29 3.63 6.10
N LEU A 139 -11.66 3.30 7.23
CA LEU A 139 -11.39 1.92 7.63
C LEU A 139 -12.68 1.14 7.87
N GLU A 140 -13.67 1.72 8.58
CA GLU A 140 -15.00 1.10 8.76
C GLU A 140 -15.70 0.87 7.42
N TYR A 141 -15.54 1.78 6.45
CA TYR A 141 -16.05 1.57 5.09
C TYR A 141 -15.37 0.37 4.42
N LEU A 142 -14.02 0.35 4.36
CA LEU A 142 -13.27 -0.71 3.66
C LEU A 142 -13.57 -2.10 4.20
N ILE A 143 -13.65 -2.28 5.53
CA ILE A 143 -13.94 -3.60 6.13
C ILE A 143 -15.41 -4.03 6.00
N GLY A 144 -16.31 -3.09 5.69
CA GLY A 144 -17.73 -3.36 5.48
C GLY A 144 -18.07 -3.79 4.06
N GLU A 145 -17.17 -3.61 3.10
CA GLU A 145 -17.37 -4.03 1.72
C GLU A 145 -17.08 -5.53 1.56
N ASP A 146 -17.89 -6.20 0.73
CA ASP A 146 -17.57 -7.51 0.22
C ASP A 146 -16.52 -7.37 -0.90
N GLY A 147 -15.31 -7.86 -0.64
CA GLY A 147 -14.19 -7.80 -1.58
C GLY A 147 -13.65 -9.16 -1.98
N GLU A 148 -14.42 -10.24 -1.78
CA GLU A 148 -13.99 -11.59 -2.13
C GLU A 148 -13.63 -11.72 -3.62
N ALA A 149 -14.44 -11.12 -4.52
CA ALA A 149 -14.19 -11.13 -5.96
C ALA A 149 -12.88 -10.42 -6.38
N GLU A 150 -12.39 -9.51 -5.54
CA GLU A 150 -11.17 -8.73 -5.70
C GLU A 150 -10.10 -9.17 -4.69
N LYS A 151 -10.13 -10.46 -4.32
CA LYS A 151 -9.15 -11.12 -3.47
C LYS A 151 -8.92 -10.41 -2.13
N PHE A 152 -9.99 -9.85 -1.57
CA PHE A 152 -9.98 -9.06 -0.33
C PHE A 152 -9.00 -7.88 -0.34
N SER A 153 -8.73 -7.29 -1.51
CA SER A 153 -7.85 -6.12 -1.63
C SER A 153 -8.31 -4.94 -0.76
N ASN A 154 -9.60 -4.80 -0.48
CA ASN A 154 -10.13 -3.85 0.50
C ASN A 154 -9.59 -4.06 1.92
N LEU A 155 -9.48 -5.31 2.39
CA LEU A 155 -8.97 -5.64 3.73
C LEU A 155 -7.46 -5.43 3.81
N PHE A 156 -6.72 -5.78 2.76
CA PHE A 156 -5.28 -5.53 2.69
C PHE A 156 -4.95 -4.03 2.63
N LEU A 157 -5.69 -3.27 1.80
CA LEU A 157 -5.58 -1.82 1.76
C LEU A 157 -5.93 -1.19 3.12
N ALA A 158 -6.91 -1.73 3.84
CA ALA A 158 -7.24 -1.27 5.18
C ALA A 158 -6.09 -1.51 6.18
N ALA A 159 -5.42 -2.67 6.12
CA ALA A 159 -4.25 -2.95 6.95
C ALA A 159 -3.07 -2.01 6.63
N GLU A 160 -2.83 -1.74 5.35
CA GLU A 160 -1.84 -0.76 4.91
C GLU A 160 -2.17 0.66 5.39
N CYS A 161 -3.45 1.06 5.32
CA CYS A 161 -3.91 2.34 5.85
C CYS A 161 -3.71 2.44 7.37
N VAL A 162 -4.00 1.37 8.13
CA VAL A 162 -3.69 1.30 9.58
C VAL A 162 -2.21 1.54 9.81
N SER A 163 -1.35 1.01 8.93
CA SER A 163 0.10 1.16 9.07
C SER A 163 0.57 2.61 8.95
N GLU A 164 -0.11 3.42 8.14
CA GLU A 164 0.20 4.83 7.92
C GLU A 164 -0.25 5.79 9.01
N VAL A 165 -1.23 5.40 9.82
CA VAL A 165 -1.78 6.31 10.84
C VAL A 165 -0.76 6.53 11.95
N LYS A 166 -0.24 7.76 12.03
CA LYS A 166 0.77 8.15 13.02
C LYS A 166 0.31 7.95 14.47
N LYS A 167 -0.97 8.17 14.74
CA LYS A 167 -1.59 8.03 16.07
C LYS A 167 -2.49 6.80 16.12
N ARG A 168 -1.89 5.60 16.03
CA ARG A 168 -2.65 4.33 15.99
C ARG A 168 -3.59 4.13 17.18
N ASN A 169 -3.27 4.70 18.34
CA ASN A 169 -4.13 4.67 19.52
C ASN A 169 -5.50 5.36 19.31
N GLU A 170 -5.57 6.37 18.45
CA GLU A 170 -6.83 7.08 18.13
C GLU A 170 -7.76 6.25 17.21
N ILE A 171 -7.22 5.22 16.53
CA ILE A 171 -7.97 4.28 15.68
C ILE A 171 -8.01 2.86 16.24
N ALA A 172 -7.61 2.65 17.51
CA ALA A 172 -7.40 1.31 18.06
C ALA A 172 -8.62 0.37 17.90
N GLY A 173 -9.83 0.90 18.08
CA GLY A 173 -11.07 0.13 17.93
C GLY A 173 -11.26 -0.46 16.53
N VAL A 174 -11.10 0.35 15.47
CA VAL A 174 -11.23 -0.15 14.10
C VAL A 174 -9.99 -0.93 13.66
N ALA A 175 -8.79 -0.58 14.15
CA ALA A 175 -7.57 -1.31 13.84
C ALA A 175 -7.64 -2.78 14.32
N VAL A 176 -8.27 -3.03 15.48
CA VAL A 176 -8.56 -4.39 15.95
C VAL A 176 -9.53 -5.11 15.01
N LYS A 177 -10.61 -4.46 14.56
CA LYS A 177 -11.54 -5.06 13.59
C LYS A 177 -10.84 -5.40 12.26
N VAL A 178 -10.00 -4.50 11.75
CA VAL A 178 -9.22 -4.72 10.52
C VAL A 178 -8.29 -5.93 10.72
N ARG A 179 -7.59 -6.00 11.85
CA ARG A 179 -6.74 -7.15 12.20
C ARG A 179 -7.52 -8.44 12.18
N ASP A 180 -8.64 -8.49 12.89
CA ASP A 180 -9.43 -9.70 13.05
C ASP A 180 -9.98 -10.17 11.69
N ARG A 181 -10.46 -9.25 10.84
CA ARG A 181 -10.90 -9.55 9.46
C ARG A 181 -9.77 -10.06 8.56
N VAL A 182 -8.57 -9.49 8.66
CA VAL A 182 -7.41 -10.00 7.90
C VAL A 182 -6.95 -11.34 8.45
N GLN A 183 -6.98 -11.54 9.77
CA GLN A 183 -6.60 -12.81 10.41
C GLN A 183 -7.57 -13.94 10.06
N GLU A 184 -8.87 -13.65 9.89
CA GLU A 184 -9.86 -14.61 9.37
C GLU A 184 -9.44 -15.18 8.01
N LEU A 185 -8.80 -14.36 7.15
CA LEU A 185 -8.33 -14.79 5.83
C LEU A 185 -7.19 -15.82 5.88
N ILE A 186 -6.49 -15.98 7.01
CA ILE A 186 -5.47 -17.03 7.18
C ILE A 186 -6.11 -18.42 7.13
N LYS A 187 -7.39 -18.53 7.49
CA LYS A 187 -8.20 -19.75 7.42
C LYS A 187 -9.17 -19.74 6.24
N TYR A 188 -8.93 -18.89 5.25
CA TYR A 188 -9.82 -18.78 4.11
C TYR A 188 -9.82 -20.09 3.32
N GLU A 189 -11.02 -20.67 3.16
CA GLU A 189 -11.29 -21.85 2.34
C GLU A 189 -12.29 -21.45 1.27
N ASN A 190 -12.01 -21.75 0.01
CA ASN A 190 -12.95 -21.48 -1.08
C ASN A 190 -13.99 -22.60 -1.17
N ILE A 191 -15.05 -22.49 -0.39
CA ILE A 191 -16.09 -23.53 -0.28
C ILE A 191 -16.96 -23.63 -1.56
N THR A 192 -16.98 -22.60 -2.41
CA THR A 192 -17.90 -22.53 -3.56
C THR A 192 -17.34 -23.09 -4.87
N ALA A 193 -16.03 -23.28 -4.97
CA ALA A 193 -15.35 -23.74 -6.19
C ALA A 193 -15.05 -25.24 -6.11
N SER A 194 -15.86 -26.06 -6.78
CA SER A 194 -15.58 -27.48 -6.93
C SER A 194 -14.36 -27.74 -7.82
N THR A 195 -13.32 -28.34 -7.24
CA THR A 195 -12.37 -29.27 -7.90
C THR A 195 -11.50 -28.74 -9.05
N SER A 196 -10.89 -27.55 -8.95
CA SER A 196 -9.78 -27.18 -9.84
C SER A 196 -8.57 -26.59 -9.10
N GLN A 197 -7.37 -27.05 -9.48
CA GLN A 197 -6.07 -26.65 -8.91
C GLN A 197 -5.83 -25.12 -8.97
N GLU A 198 -6.45 -24.42 -9.93
CA GLU A 198 -6.32 -22.97 -10.09
C GLU A 198 -6.98 -22.19 -8.94
N TYR A 199 -8.03 -22.74 -8.31
CA TYR A 199 -8.71 -22.11 -7.17
C TYR A 199 -8.06 -22.42 -5.84
N ASP A 200 -7.46 -23.60 -5.67
CA ASP A 200 -6.64 -23.93 -4.49
C ASP A 200 -5.49 -22.92 -4.35
N ASN A 201 -4.83 -22.61 -5.48
CA ASN A 201 -3.76 -21.62 -5.53
C ASN A 201 -4.21 -20.20 -5.12
N LEU A 202 -5.46 -19.82 -5.42
CA LEU A 202 -5.99 -18.51 -5.04
C LEU A 202 -6.27 -18.42 -3.54
N ALA A 203 -6.83 -19.48 -2.94
CA ALA A 203 -7.05 -19.52 -1.51
C ALA A 203 -5.71 -19.43 -0.76
N ASP A 204 -4.70 -20.16 -1.21
CA ASP A 204 -3.36 -20.11 -0.63
C ASP A 204 -2.68 -18.74 -0.81
N GLU A 205 -2.84 -18.09 -1.97
CA GLU A 205 -2.37 -16.71 -2.20
C GLU A 205 -2.97 -15.72 -1.18
N ILE A 206 -4.28 -15.82 -0.93
CA ILE A 206 -4.98 -14.98 0.06
C ILE A 206 -4.46 -15.24 1.47
N ARG A 207 -4.31 -16.51 1.85
CA ARG A 207 -3.81 -16.93 3.17
C ARG A 207 -2.38 -16.43 3.40
N VAL A 208 -1.49 -16.61 2.43
CA VAL A 208 -0.11 -16.10 2.48
C VAL A 208 -0.08 -14.58 2.63
N LYS A 209 -0.88 -13.86 1.83
CA LYS A 209 -0.97 -12.40 1.92
C LYS A 209 -1.49 -11.94 3.28
N ALA A 210 -2.44 -12.66 3.88
CA ALA A 210 -2.92 -12.42 5.23
C ALA A 210 -1.85 -12.62 6.30
N VAL A 211 -1.05 -13.69 6.22
CA VAL A 211 0.08 -13.91 7.14
C VAL A 211 1.08 -12.75 7.07
N VAL A 212 1.44 -12.31 5.86
CA VAL A 212 2.34 -11.16 5.67
C VAL A 212 1.74 -9.88 6.24
N ALA A 213 0.48 -9.58 5.92
CA ALA A 213 -0.20 -8.39 6.40
C ALA A 213 -0.29 -8.34 7.92
N VAL A 214 -0.59 -9.48 8.57
CA VAL A 214 -0.64 -9.60 10.03
C VAL A 214 0.75 -9.35 10.63
N ALA A 215 1.78 -10.03 10.11
CA ALA A 215 3.15 -9.92 10.61
C ALA A 215 3.72 -8.50 10.50
N ILE A 216 3.44 -7.79 9.41
CA ILE A 216 3.97 -6.45 9.17
C ILE A 216 3.18 -5.38 9.94
N THR A 217 1.84 -5.43 9.87
CA THR A 217 1.00 -4.36 10.41
C THR A 217 0.90 -4.41 11.94
N TRP A 218 0.86 -5.61 12.52
CA TRP A 218 0.71 -5.82 13.97
C TRP A 218 1.91 -6.53 14.58
N LYS A 219 3.13 -6.24 14.10
CA LYS A 219 4.37 -6.80 14.63
C LYS A 219 4.52 -6.69 16.15
N ASP A 220 4.10 -5.57 16.72
CA ASP A 220 4.23 -5.27 18.16
C ASP A 220 3.03 -5.80 18.99
N ASP A 221 2.05 -6.43 18.34
CA ASP A 221 0.95 -7.10 19.03
C ASP A 221 1.47 -8.42 19.64
N PRO A 222 1.26 -8.65 20.96
CA PRO A 222 1.77 -9.84 21.64
C PRO A 222 1.25 -11.16 21.07
N GLU A 223 0.10 -11.16 20.38
CA GLU A 223 -0.49 -12.38 19.80
C GLU A 223 0.06 -12.70 18.40
N THR A 224 0.76 -11.77 17.75
CA THR A 224 1.26 -11.96 16.38
C THR A 224 2.35 -13.03 16.31
N LEU A 225 3.38 -12.96 17.15
CA LEU A 225 4.46 -13.96 17.14
C LEU A 225 3.96 -15.37 17.49
N PRO A 226 3.13 -15.58 18.54
CA PRO A 226 2.50 -16.87 18.82
C PRO A 226 1.71 -17.43 17.63
N LEU A 227 0.89 -16.61 16.97
CA LEU A 227 0.14 -17.00 15.78
C LEU A 227 1.09 -17.48 14.67
N LEU A 228 2.14 -16.71 14.35
CA LEU A 228 3.10 -17.08 13.31
C LEU A 228 3.83 -18.39 13.67
N LYS A 229 4.22 -18.59 14.94
CA LYS A 229 4.86 -19.83 15.40
C LYS A 229 3.93 -21.03 15.21
N GLN A 230 2.65 -20.87 15.52
CA GLN A 230 1.64 -21.91 15.29
C GLN A 230 1.52 -22.26 13.80
N LEU A 231 1.46 -21.25 12.93
CA LEU A 231 1.37 -21.45 11.48
C LEU A 231 2.63 -22.15 10.95
N ALA A 232 3.82 -21.67 11.31
CA ALA A 232 5.09 -22.27 10.92
C ALA A 232 5.23 -23.74 11.36
N GLN A 233 4.58 -24.13 12.46
CA GLN A 233 4.70 -25.47 13.02
C GLN A 233 3.65 -26.45 12.51
N TYR A 234 2.41 -26.00 12.34
CA TYR A 234 1.24 -26.88 12.21
C TYR A 234 0.34 -26.61 11.01
N ASP A 235 0.55 -25.54 10.23
CA ASP A 235 -0.29 -25.31 9.05
C ASP A 235 -0.04 -26.38 7.99
N ASP A 236 -1.11 -26.93 7.40
CA ASP A 236 -1.00 -28.00 6.41
C ASP A 236 -0.39 -27.49 5.09
N ASN A 237 -0.57 -26.21 4.77
CA ASN A 237 -0.05 -25.61 3.54
C ASN A 237 1.41 -25.15 3.72
N SER A 238 2.31 -25.66 2.88
CA SER A 238 3.74 -25.35 2.95
C SER A 238 4.09 -23.90 2.58
N ASP A 239 3.33 -23.23 1.70
CA ASP A 239 3.52 -21.80 1.41
C ASP A 239 3.20 -20.92 2.62
N VAL A 240 2.15 -21.26 3.39
CA VAL A 240 1.82 -20.61 4.65
C VAL A 240 2.95 -20.83 5.68
N ARG A 241 3.44 -22.07 5.83
CA ARG A 241 4.58 -22.36 6.71
C ARG A 241 5.84 -21.61 6.29
N CYS A 242 6.20 -21.64 5.02
CA CYS A 242 7.32 -20.88 4.43
C CYS A 242 7.21 -19.40 4.75
N THR A 243 6.03 -18.82 4.54
CA THR A 243 5.77 -17.41 4.79
C THR A 243 5.93 -17.07 6.26
N ALA A 244 5.33 -17.86 7.16
CA ALA A 244 5.46 -17.67 8.60
C ALA A 244 6.93 -17.75 9.05
N VAL A 245 7.69 -18.74 8.57
CA VAL A 245 9.14 -18.88 8.82
C VAL A 245 9.90 -17.63 8.39
N GLN A 246 9.63 -17.08 7.19
CA GLN A 246 10.28 -15.86 6.71
C GLN A 246 9.93 -14.64 7.56
N GLN A 247 8.64 -14.47 7.90
CA GLN A 247 8.20 -13.33 8.70
C GLN A 247 8.79 -13.38 10.12
N ILE A 248 8.82 -14.56 10.76
CA ILE A 248 9.46 -14.75 12.07
C ILE A 248 10.95 -14.39 12.00
N ALA A 249 11.68 -14.95 11.03
CA ALA A 249 13.12 -14.74 10.93
C ALA A 249 13.50 -13.26 10.73
N ARG A 250 12.71 -12.53 9.93
CA ARG A 250 12.97 -11.11 9.62
C ARG A 250 12.42 -10.16 10.68
N GLY A 251 11.28 -10.50 11.27
CA GLY A 251 10.58 -9.67 12.24
C GLY A 251 11.10 -9.84 13.67
N TRP A 252 11.44 -11.06 14.07
CA TRP A 252 11.76 -11.43 15.45
C TRP A 252 13.13 -12.09 15.56
N LYS A 253 14.09 -11.60 14.79
CA LYS A 253 15.47 -12.09 14.80
C LYS A 253 16.09 -12.13 16.20
N ASP A 254 15.78 -11.13 17.03
CA ASP A 254 16.32 -10.99 18.38
C ASP A 254 15.52 -11.77 19.44
N ASP A 255 14.40 -12.41 19.07
CA ASP A 255 13.69 -13.35 19.95
C ASP A 255 14.53 -14.62 20.13
N PRO A 256 14.84 -15.02 21.37
CA PRO A 256 15.76 -16.13 21.64
C PRO A 256 15.24 -17.48 21.09
N GLU A 257 13.93 -17.62 20.88
CA GLU A 257 13.31 -18.83 20.35
C GLU A 257 13.27 -18.88 18.81
N THR A 258 13.57 -17.77 18.12
CA THR A 258 13.52 -17.71 16.65
C THR A 258 14.53 -18.67 16.02
N LEU A 259 15.82 -18.59 16.39
CA LEU A 259 16.84 -19.47 15.81
C LEU A 259 16.61 -20.96 16.14
N PRO A 260 16.30 -21.34 17.39
CA PRO A 260 15.91 -22.71 17.72
C PRO A 260 14.75 -23.23 16.86
N MET A 261 13.69 -22.44 16.69
CA MET A 261 12.54 -22.81 15.86
C MET A 261 12.94 -23.03 14.39
N LEU A 262 13.74 -22.13 13.81
CA LEU A 262 14.24 -22.30 12.44
C LEU A 262 15.07 -23.57 12.29
N LYS A 263 15.96 -23.87 13.24
CA LYS A 263 16.77 -25.11 13.24
C LYS A 263 15.89 -26.36 13.35
N GLU A 264 14.80 -26.31 14.10
CA GLU A 264 13.81 -27.38 14.14
C GLU A 264 13.18 -27.58 12.77
N ARG A 265 12.70 -26.51 12.13
CA ARG A 265 12.12 -26.59 10.76
C ARG A 265 13.10 -27.19 9.76
N VAL A 266 14.38 -26.82 9.80
CA VAL A 266 15.42 -27.42 8.94
C VAL A 266 15.54 -28.94 9.13
N ARG A 267 15.38 -29.45 10.35
CA ARG A 267 15.60 -30.87 10.67
C ARG A 267 14.38 -31.75 10.44
N SER A 268 13.19 -31.22 10.69
CA SER A 268 11.98 -32.05 10.85
C SER A 268 10.75 -31.56 10.10
N ASP A 269 10.79 -30.45 9.36
CA ASP A 269 9.66 -30.12 8.49
C ASP A 269 9.59 -31.14 7.35
N ASP A 270 8.40 -31.66 7.07
CA ASP A 270 8.18 -32.69 6.05
C ASP A 270 8.41 -32.12 4.64
N ASP A 271 8.15 -30.83 4.44
CA ASP A 271 8.25 -30.16 3.15
C ASP A 271 9.67 -29.61 2.88
N SER A 272 10.21 -29.90 1.70
CA SER A 272 11.58 -29.48 1.33
C SER A 272 11.74 -27.97 1.15
N ASP A 273 10.69 -27.28 0.71
CA ASP A 273 10.73 -25.83 0.49
C ASP A 273 10.74 -25.10 1.83
N VAL A 274 9.98 -25.57 2.82
CA VAL A 274 10.04 -25.04 4.19
C VAL A 274 11.43 -25.21 4.79
N ARG A 275 12.05 -26.39 4.64
CA ARG A 275 13.45 -26.62 5.07
C ARG A 275 14.41 -25.67 4.36
N SER A 276 14.27 -25.50 3.04
CA SER A 276 15.11 -24.62 2.22
C SER A 276 15.00 -23.16 2.67
N VAL A 277 13.77 -22.66 2.88
CA VAL A 277 13.50 -21.31 3.36
C VAL A 277 14.12 -21.10 4.74
N ALA A 278 13.96 -22.05 5.67
CA ALA A 278 14.57 -21.95 6.99
C ALA A 278 16.11 -21.88 6.92
N VAL A 279 16.75 -22.70 6.07
CA VAL A 279 18.22 -22.63 5.83
C VAL A 279 18.62 -21.25 5.28
N GLN A 280 17.88 -20.74 4.29
CA GLN A 280 18.17 -19.43 3.69
C GLN A 280 18.05 -18.29 4.71
N GLU A 281 17.01 -18.29 5.52
CA GLU A 281 16.82 -17.24 6.54
C GLU A 281 17.84 -17.35 7.67
N ILE A 282 18.25 -18.56 8.08
CA ILE A 282 19.38 -18.77 8.99
C ILE A 282 20.66 -18.17 8.40
N ALA A 283 20.99 -18.50 7.14
CA ALA A 283 22.19 -18.00 6.47
C ALA A 283 22.18 -16.47 6.31
N ARG A 284 21.01 -15.85 6.10
CA ARG A 284 20.85 -14.40 6.01
C ARG A 284 20.98 -13.71 7.38
N GLY A 285 20.33 -14.27 8.41
CA GLY A 285 20.21 -13.63 9.72
C GLY A 285 21.37 -13.92 10.67
N TRP A 286 21.92 -15.13 10.64
CA TRP A 286 22.83 -15.65 11.66
C TRP A 286 24.20 -16.05 11.11
N LYS A 287 24.64 -15.46 10.00
CA LYS A 287 25.94 -15.78 9.35
C LYS A 287 27.18 -15.81 10.27
N ASP A 288 27.15 -15.07 11.38
CA ASP A 288 28.25 -14.95 12.34
C ASP A 288 28.01 -15.79 13.62
N ASP A 289 26.90 -16.54 13.67
CA ASP A 289 26.55 -17.40 14.80
C ASP A 289 27.43 -18.67 14.78
N PRO A 290 28.18 -18.95 15.85
CA PRO A 290 29.09 -20.10 15.93
C PRO A 290 28.42 -21.44 15.64
N GLU A 291 27.12 -21.57 15.91
CA GLU A 291 26.35 -22.79 15.67
C GLU A 291 25.78 -22.90 14.25
N THR A 292 26.07 -21.92 13.39
CA THR A 292 25.69 -21.90 11.96
C THR A 292 26.92 -21.87 11.03
N LEU A 293 28.11 -21.80 11.61
CA LEU A 293 29.38 -21.97 10.92
C LEU A 293 29.72 -23.48 10.80
N PRO A 294 30.40 -23.90 9.72
CA PRO A 294 30.78 -25.29 9.50
C PRO A 294 31.76 -25.85 10.55
#